data_AF-A0A523M729-F1
#
_entry.id   AF-A0A523M729-F1
#
_cell.length_a   1.000
_cell.length_b   1.000
_cell.length_c   1.000
_cell.angle_alpha   90.00
_cell.angle_beta   90.00
_cell.angle_gamma   90.00
#
_symmetry.space_group_name_H-M   'P 1'
#
loop_
_entity.id
_entity.type
_entity.pdbx_description
1 polymer ?
#
loop_
_entity_poly.entity_id
_entity_poly.type
_entity_poly.pdbx_seq_one_letter_code
_entity_poly.pdbx_strand_id
1 'polypeptide(L)'
;MSGMANEEIHLTTDRSGRLVEKRRMRRMVSSPTGFDRWLLGAMVRVVGRPKVRFSLWDGEAVHDPGMSAVGALTFPNRATLFRICSSPEMTFADGYVDGSITMEGDPIDVLVELASANRRAMPPNSMRRRFINRVYRPRGTSKLKAKENIHSHYDLGNEFYSRWLDDEMSYTCAYFPDSATTLEQAQLAKMDHVCRKLELKEGQRVLETGCGWGSLARYMARNYGVEVTAYNISHEQIVYANERTRVEGLEDRVTFVEDDYRNACGDFDAFVSIGMLEHVGLKNFPVLGHTIDRTLKEGGRGLVHSIGRSWSESLNPWIERNIFPGGSVPSLAQIMDVFEPVGFSVLDVENLRLHYARTCREWWLRFESVADETAAKFDENFVRAWRLYLAGSSAAFLMGNLQLFQVLFARANDNTVPLTRDYMYRTRADGGSADSMTG
;
A
#
# COMPACT_ATOMS: atom_id res chain seq x y z
N MET A 1 8.08 -16.72 50.27
CA MET A 1 7.24 -17.93 50.18
C MET A 1 6.93 -18.17 48.72
N SER A 2 7.25 -19.36 48.25
CA SER A 2 7.12 -19.84 46.87
C SER A 2 5.68 -19.76 46.37
N GLY A 3 5.42 -19.02 45.29
CA GLY A 3 4.16 -19.08 44.57
C GLY A 3 4.16 -20.29 43.65
N MET A 4 3.36 -21.31 43.97
CA MET A 4 3.13 -22.49 43.15
C MET A 4 2.39 -22.09 41.86
N ALA A 5 2.91 -22.50 40.71
CA ALA A 5 2.20 -22.42 39.44
C ALA A 5 1.33 -23.68 39.29
N ASN A 6 0.03 -23.50 39.04
CA ASN A 6 -0.89 -24.59 38.71
C ASN A 6 -0.50 -25.22 37.36
N GLU A 7 -0.32 -26.54 37.34
CA GLU A 7 -0.20 -27.36 36.13
C GLU A 7 -1.59 -27.63 35.54
N GLU A 8 -1.82 -27.26 34.27
CA GLU A 8 -2.96 -27.75 33.50
C GLU A 8 -2.56 -29.04 32.78
N ILE A 9 -3.24 -30.14 33.13
CA ILE A 9 -3.05 -31.46 32.53
C ILE A 9 -4.15 -31.69 31.49
N HIS A 10 -3.78 -31.88 30.22
CA HIS A 10 -4.69 -32.37 29.19
C HIS A 10 -4.32 -33.79 28.78
N LEU A 11 -5.28 -34.70 28.98
CA LEU A 11 -5.18 -36.11 28.61
C LEU A 11 -5.68 -36.30 27.17
N THR A 12 -4.93 -37.04 26.36
CA THR A 12 -5.39 -37.48 25.03
C THR A 12 -5.06 -38.96 24.83
N THR A 13 -5.92 -39.67 24.11
CA THR A 13 -5.78 -41.08 23.77
C THR A 13 -5.06 -41.25 22.43
N ASP A 14 -4.11 -42.19 22.36
CA ASP A 14 -3.45 -42.53 21.10
C ASP A 14 -4.29 -43.51 20.24
N ARG A 15 -3.82 -43.79 19.02
CA ARG A 15 -4.50 -44.69 18.06
C ARG A 15 -4.60 -46.16 18.53
N SER A 16 -4.04 -46.52 19.68
CA SER A 16 -4.14 -47.85 20.31
C SER A 16 -5.03 -47.86 21.57
N GLY A 17 -5.66 -46.73 21.91
CA GLY A 17 -6.54 -46.61 23.08
C GLY A 17 -5.82 -46.44 24.42
N ARG A 18 -4.50 -46.18 24.42
CA ARG A 18 -3.77 -45.85 25.66
C ARG A 18 -3.80 -44.34 25.91
N LEU A 19 -4.01 -43.98 27.17
CA LEU A 19 -3.83 -42.61 27.66
C LEU A 19 -2.35 -42.26 27.58
N VAL A 20 -2.00 -41.24 26.79
CA VAL A 20 -0.62 -40.75 26.66
C VAL A 20 -0.55 -39.34 27.23
N GLU A 21 0.31 -39.18 28.24
CA GLU A 21 0.60 -37.91 28.89
C GLU A 21 1.46 -37.04 27.95
N LYS A 22 0.87 -36.10 27.23
CA LYS A 22 1.62 -35.08 26.49
C LYS A 22 2.03 -33.96 27.45
N ARG A 23 3.18 -34.14 28.11
CA ARG A 23 3.86 -33.04 28.80
C ARG A 23 4.29 -31.98 27.78
N ARG A 24 3.53 -30.90 27.66
CA ARG A 24 3.99 -29.69 26.97
C ARG A 24 4.96 -29.00 27.93
N MET A 25 6.26 -29.31 27.83
CA MET A 25 7.30 -28.55 28.54
C MET A 25 7.14 -27.06 28.18
N ARG A 26 6.62 -26.25 29.10
CA ARG A 26 6.84 -24.80 29.07
C ARG A 26 8.36 -24.64 29.15
N ARG A 27 9.01 -24.27 28.03
CA ARG A 27 10.42 -23.86 28.07
C ARG A 27 10.53 -22.77 29.14
N MET A 28 11.27 -23.03 30.22
CA MET A 28 11.67 -21.98 31.16
C MET A 28 12.42 -20.93 30.34
N VAL A 29 11.78 -19.79 30.10
CA VAL A 29 12.45 -18.66 29.47
C VAL A 29 13.42 -18.12 30.54
N SER A 30 14.71 -18.31 30.32
CA SER A 30 15.75 -17.84 31.25
C SER A 30 15.59 -16.34 31.49
N SER A 31 15.62 -15.87 32.73
CA SER A 31 15.57 -14.44 33.03
C SER A 31 16.64 -13.65 32.24
N PRO A 32 16.35 -12.41 31.81
CA PRO A 32 17.34 -11.58 31.17
C PRO A 32 18.58 -11.36 32.04
N THR A 33 19.74 -11.41 31.40
CA THR A 33 21.04 -11.12 32.01
C THR A 33 21.36 -9.63 31.94
N GLY A 34 22.39 -9.19 32.67
CA GLY A 34 22.91 -7.82 32.51
C GLY A 34 23.35 -7.50 31.08
N PHE A 35 23.81 -8.52 30.34
CA PHE A 35 24.15 -8.39 28.92
C PHE A 35 22.91 -8.09 28.05
N ASP A 36 21.79 -8.78 28.27
CA ASP A 36 20.55 -8.55 27.51
C ASP A 36 20.02 -7.13 27.71
N ARG A 37 20.06 -6.63 28.95
CA ARG A 37 19.68 -5.25 29.29
C ARG A 37 20.59 -4.23 28.62
N TRP A 38 21.91 -4.45 28.70
CA TRP A 38 22.88 -3.60 28.03
C TRP A 38 22.67 -3.59 26.51
N LEU A 39 22.40 -4.76 25.91
CA LEU A 39 22.14 -4.91 24.48
C LEU A 39 20.87 -4.14 24.07
N LEU A 40 19.78 -4.27 24.83
CA LEU A 40 18.56 -3.51 24.60
C LEU A 40 18.82 -2.00 24.67
N GLY A 41 19.52 -1.53 25.72
CA GLY A 41 19.89 -0.13 25.85
C GLY A 41 20.85 0.37 24.76
N ALA A 42 21.71 -0.50 24.21
CA ALA A 42 22.54 -0.19 23.05
C ALA A 42 21.69 -0.05 21.79
N MET A 43 20.76 -0.99 21.54
CA MET A 43 19.83 -0.94 20.41
C MET A 43 18.99 0.33 20.41
N VAL A 44 18.38 0.69 21.55
CA VAL A 44 17.57 1.92 21.70
C VAL A 44 18.39 3.16 21.39
N ARG A 45 19.66 3.22 21.83
CA ARG A 45 20.58 4.31 21.48
C ARG A 45 20.91 4.36 19.98
N VAL A 46 21.06 3.20 19.33
CA VAL A 46 21.34 3.12 17.90
C VAL A 46 20.17 3.63 17.06
N VAL A 47 18.93 3.28 17.43
CA VAL A 47 17.69 3.71 16.76
C VAL A 47 17.35 5.18 17.08
N GLY A 48 18.08 5.84 17.97
CA GLY A 48 17.91 7.27 18.24
C GLY A 48 16.98 7.61 19.39
N ARG A 49 16.82 6.69 20.37
CA ARG A 49 15.95 6.86 21.54
C ARG A 49 14.53 7.29 21.17
N PRO A 50 13.79 6.47 20.39
CA PRO A 50 12.41 6.77 20.04
C PRO A 50 11.54 6.84 21.30
N LYS A 51 10.42 7.55 21.21
CA LYS A 51 9.37 7.58 22.25
C LYS A 51 8.56 6.27 22.30
N VAL A 52 9.23 5.13 22.23
CA VAL A 52 8.64 3.79 22.28
C VAL A 52 9.29 3.06 23.44
N ARG A 53 8.48 2.40 24.27
CA ARG A 53 8.97 1.56 25.36
C ARG A 53 9.43 0.24 24.79
N PHE A 54 10.66 -0.19 25.09
CA PHE A 54 11.11 -1.53 24.71
C PHE A 54 11.23 -2.40 25.94
N SER A 55 10.56 -3.55 25.95
CA SER A 55 10.51 -4.46 27.09
C SER A 55 11.18 -5.80 26.78
N LEU A 56 11.86 -6.36 27.78
CA LEU A 56 12.31 -7.75 27.76
C LEU A 56 11.20 -8.68 28.28
N TRP A 57 11.41 -9.98 28.16
CA TRP A 57 10.43 -11.01 28.52
C TRP A 57 10.19 -11.19 30.02
N ASP A 58 10.92 -10.46 30.88
CA ASP A 58 10.64 -10.32 32.31
C ASP A 58 9.81 -9.06 32.64
N GLY A 59 9.42 -8.28 31.63
CA GLY A 59 8.69 -7.03 31.79
C GLY A 59 9.57 -5.82 32.08
N GLU A 60 10.89 -5.99 32.20
CA GLU A 60 11.80 -4.86 32.38
C GLU A 60 11.86 -4.02 31.10
N ALA A 61 11.61 -2.72 31.25
CA ALA A 61 11.44 -1.80 30.14
C ALA A 61 12.53 -0.72 30.10
N VAL A 62 13.10 -0.53 28.92
CA VAL A 62 13.96 0.61 28.59
C VAL A 62 13.12 1.62 27.81
N HIS A 63 12.96 2.81 28.37
CA HIS A 63 12.36 3.97 27.71
C HIS A 63 13.05 5.24 28.21
N ASP A 64 12.90 6.36 27.48
CA ASP A 64 13.36 7.65 27.98
C ASP A 64 12.40 8.14 29.08
N PRO A 65 12.85 8.27 30.34
CA PRO A 65 11.96 8.59 31.47
C PRO A 65 11.34 9.99 31.40
N GLY A 66 11.79 10.85 30.48
CA GLY A 66 11.27 12.21 30.30
C GLY A 66 10.11 12.36 29.31
N MET A 67 9.62 11.28 28.68
CA MET A 67 8.62 11.37 27.61
C MET A 67 7.50 10.33 27.74
N SER A 68 6.26 10.74 27.45
CA SER A 68 5.15 9.79 27.26
C SER A 68 5.44 8.91 26.03
N ALA A 69 5.41 7.59 26.23
CA ALA A 69 5.61 6.64 25.14
C ALA A 69 4.37 6.60 24.24
N VAL A 70 4.57 6.61 22.92
CA VAL A 70 3.48 6.44 21.93
C VAL A 70 3.04 4.98 21.80
N GLY A 71 3.84 4.05 22.32
CA GLY A 71 3.55 2.62 22.36
C GLY A 71 4.69 1.82 22.96
N ALA A 72 4.59 0.49 22.89
CA ALA A 72 5.58 -0.43 23.41
C ALA A 72 5.88 -1.59 22.45
N LEU A 73 7.12 -2.09 22.49
CA LEU A 73 7.57 -3.30 21.80
C LEU A 73 8.16 -4.28 22.82
N THR A 74 7.68 -5.52 22.83
CA THR A 74 8.18 -6.54 23.77
C THR A 74 8.94 -7.62 23.03
N PHE A 75 10.16 -7.93 23.51
CA PHE A 75 10.97 -9.02 22.99
C PHE A 75 10.80 -10.27 23.87
N PRO A 76 10.43 -11.42 23.29
CA PRO A 76 9.97 -12.60 24.03
C PRO A 76 11.12 -13.47 24.55
N ASN A 77 12.32 -13.31 23.98
CA ASN A 77 13.50 -14.08 24.34
C ASN A 77 14.78 -13.44 23.77
N ARG A 78 15.92 -13.90 24.30
CA ARG A 78 17.25 -13.48 23.91
C ARG A 78 17.53 -13.65 22.42
N ALA A 79 17.07 -14.74 21.83
CA ALA A 79 17.33 -15.04 20.42
C ALA A 79 16.66 -14.02 19.49
N THR A 80 15.45 -13.55 19.81
CA THR A 80 14.79 -12.46 19.06
C THR A 80 15.51 -11.13 19.23
N LEU A 81 15.96 -10.79 20.45
CA LEU A 81 16.75 -9.57 20.72
C LEU A 81 18.08 -9.54 19.94
N PHE A 82 18.78 -10.67 19.83
CA PHE A 82 19.99 -10.74 19.01
C PHE A 82 19.70 -10.61 17.51
N ARG A 83 18.65 -11.29 17.02
CA ARG A 83 18.29 -11.27 15.60
C ARG A 83 17.93 -9.85 15.14
N ILE A 84 17.19 -9.09 15.96
CA ILE A 84 16.80 -7.72 15.59
C ILE A 84 18.01 -6.78 15.49
N CYS A 85 19.06 -6.99 16.27
CA CYS A 85 20.31 -6.23 16.12
C CYS A 85 21.04 -6.56 14.80
N SER A 86 20.85 -7.76 14.25
CA SER A 86 21.53 -8.23 13.04
C SER A 86 20.74 -8.01 11.74
N SER A 87 19.41 -7.93 11.80
CA SER A 87 18.52 -7.72 10.65
C SER A 87 17.23 -7.06 11.13
N PRO A 88 17.24 -5.76 11.46
CA PRO A 88 16.16 -5.10 12.20
C PRO A 88 14.79 -5.20 11.51
N GLU A 89 14.72 -4.82 10.23
CA GLU A 89 13.45 -4.76 9.49
C GLU A 89 12.81 -6.15 9.32
N MET A 90 13.58 -7.12 8.81
CA MET A 90 13.09 -8.49 8.61
C MET A 90 12.73 -9.17 9.93
N THR A 91 13.57 -9.03 10.96
CA THR A 91 13.30 -9.68 12.26
C THR A 91 12.10 -9.06 12.96
N PHE A 92 11.95 -7.74 12.88
CA PHE A 92 10.78 -7.06 13.43
C PHE A 92 9.50 -7.56 12.76
N ALA A 93 9.47 -7.57 11.43
CA ALA A 93 8.29 -7.96 10.69
C ALA A 93 7.95 -9.45 10.87
N ASP A 94 8.92 -10.35 10.72
CA ASP A 94 8.72 -11.79 10.94
C ASP A 94 8.30 -12.08 12.39
N GLY A 95 8.93 -11.39 13.35
CA GLY A 95 8.63 -11.55 14.77
C GLY A 95 7.26 -10.98 15.16
N TYR A 96 6.80 -9.91 14.53
CA TYR A 96 5.43 -9.42 14.72
C TYR A 96 4.41 -10.40 14.13
N VAL A 97 4.64 -10.86 12.91
CA VAL A 97 3.74 -11.80 12.21
C VAL A 97 3.61 -13.13 12.94
N ASP A 98 4.70 -13.71 13.43
CA ASP A 98 4.66 -14.96 14.20
C ASP A 98 4.18 -14.78 15.66
N GLY A 99 3.89 -13.55 16.08
CA GLY A 99 3.40 -13.19 17.40
C GLY A 99 4.48 -13.22 18.50
N SER A 100 5.75 -13.40 18.14
CA SER A 100 6.84 -13.40 19.11
C SER A 100 7.17 -11.99 19.60
N ILE A 101 7.12 -10.98 18.74
CA ILE A 101 7.25 -9.56 19.11
C ILE A 101 5.84 -8.98 19.21
N THR A 102 5.48 -8.45 20.37
CA THR A 102 4.21 -7.74 20.54
C THR A 102 4.41 -6.23 20.41
N MET A 103 3.41 -5.55 19.85
CA MET A 103 3.37 -4.10 19.73
C MET A 103 2.09 -3.59 20.39
N GLU A 104 2.25 -2.64 21.30
CA GLU A 104 1.16 -1.95 22.00
C GLU A 104 1.13 -0.47 21.57
N GLY A 105 -0.07 0.12 21.56
CA GLY A 105 -0.31 1.49 21.05
C GLY A 105 -0.83 1.49 19.61
N ASP A 106 -1.04 2.69 19.05
CA ASP A 106 -1.40 2.83 17.64
C ASP A 106 -0.19 2.39 16.78
N PRO A 107 -0.34 1.34 15.94
CA PRO A 107 0.78 0.81 15.18
C PRO A 107 1.36 1.82 14.20
N ILE A 108 0.55 2.72 13.66
CA ILE A 108 1.01 3.75 12.72
C ILE A 108 1.89 4.76 13.47
N ASP A 109 1.46 5.22 14.64
CA ASP A 109 2.24 6.16 15.46
C ASP A 109 3.56 5.56 15.95
N VAL A 110 3.54 4.29 16.38
CA VAL A 110 4.74 3.56 16.78
C VAL A 110 5.72 3.46 15.61
N LEU A 111 5.26 3.06 14.41
CA LEU A 111 6.12 2.93 13.23
C LEU A 111 6.67 4.28 12.75
N VAL A 112 5.86 5.34 12.80
CA VAL A 112 6.29 6.72 12.48
C VAL A 112 7.36 7.21 13.45
N GLU A 113 7.19 7.00 14.76
CA GLU A 113 8.18 7.40 15.76
C GLU A 113 9.49 6.62 15.61
N LEU A 114 9.42 5.30 15.38
CA LEU A 114 10.59 4.46 15.12
C LEU A 114 11.36 4.96 13.88
N ALA A 115 10.67 5.19 12.77
CA ALA A 115 11.27 5.70 11.54
C ALA A 115 11.86 7.11 11.73
N SER A 116 11.15 7.99 12.46
CA SER A 116 11.59 9.36 12.77
C SER A 116 12.83 9.39 13.65
N ALA A 117 12.88 8.59 14.71
CA ALA A 117 14.06 8.46 15.57
C ALA A 117 15.25 7.91 14.78
N ASN A 118 15.02 6.88 13.96
CA ASN A 118 16.05 6.28 13.14
C ASN A 118 16.64 7.29 12.13
N ARG A 119 15.79 8.11 11.50
CA ARG A 119 16.22 9.19 10.58
C ARG A 119 17.00 10.29 11.29
N ARG A 120 16.64 10.65 12.53
CA ARG A 120 17.39 11.59 13.37
C ARG A 120 18.77 11.04 13.75
N ALA A 121 18.84 9.76 14.12
CA ALA A 121 20.10 9.10 14.49
C ALA A 121 21.01 8.77 13.31
N MET A 122 20.44 8.52 12.13
CA MET A 122 21.14 8.15 10.91
C MET A 122 20.60 8.94 9.69
N PRO A 123 21.03 10.20 9.53
CA PRO A 123 20.64 11.01 8.39
C PRO A 123 21.05 10.36 7.06
N PRO A 124 20.33 10.62 5.95
CA PRO A 124 20.57 9.96 4.66
C PRO A 124 22.00 10.02 4.13
N ASN A 125 22.73 11.11 4.40
CA ASN A 125 24.09 11.32 3.92
C ASN A 125 25.17 10.92 4.94
N SER A 126 24.80 10.28 6.05
CA SER A 126 25.77 9.92 7.10
C SER A 126 26.66 8.74 6.68
N MET A 127 27.96 8.85 6.98
CA MET A 127 28.92 7.75 6.80
C MET A 127 28.50 6.50 7.59
N ARG A 128 27.84 6.70 8.73
CA ARG A 128 27.25 5.66 9.58
C ARG A 128 26.16 4.87 8.84
N ARG A 129 25.23 5.53 8.14
CA ARG A 129 24.20 4.85 7.33
C ARG A 129 24.83 4.06 6.19
N ARG A 130 25.83 4.61 5.50
CA ARG A 130 26.58 3.91 4.44
C ARG A 130 27.28 2.65 4.96
N PHE A 131 27.90 2.73 6.14
CA PHE A 131 28.54 1.58 6.79
C PHE A 131 27.53 0.51 7.20
N ILE A 132 26.43 0.90 7.86
CA ILE A 132 25.36 -0.02 8.28
C ILE A 132 24.70 -0.69 7.08
N ASN A 133 24.36 0.05 6.01
CA ASN A 133 23.80 -0.53 4.79
C ASN A 133 24.76 -1.49 4.09
N ARG A 134 26.08 -1.28 4.23
CA ARG A 134 27.11 -2.18 3.68
C ARG A 134 27.28 -3.46 4.52
N VAL A 135 27.16 -3.36 5.84
CA VAL A 135 27.28 -4.49 6.77
C VAL A 135 26.00 -5.32 6.83
N TYR A 136 24.84 -4.66 6.83
CA TYR A 136 23.51 -5.25 6.96
C TYR A 136 22.75 -5.28 5.64
N ARG A 137 23.49 -5.41 4.52
CA ARG A 137 22.87 -5.58 3.21
C ARG A 137 21.91 -6.78 3.30
N PRO A 138 20.60 -6.62 3.04
CA PRO A 138 19.65 -7.71 3.18
C PRO A 138 20.12 -8.87 2.32
N ARG A 139 20.56 -9.95 2.95
CA ARG A 139 20.84 -11.20 2.22
C ARG A 139 19.47 -11.75 1.87
N GLY A 140 19.12 -11.74 0.59
CA GLY A 140 17.93 -12.42 0.10
C GLY A 140 17.97 -13.85 0.61
N THR A 141 16.99 -14.24 1.42
CA THR A 141 16.83 -15.62 1.84
C THR A 141 16.44 -16.45 0.62
N SER A 142 16.91 -17.70 0.54
CA SER A 142 16.75 -18.53 -0.66
C SER A 142 15.28 -18.60 -1.10
N LYS A 143 15.03 -18.48 -2.41
CA LYS A 143 13.72 -18.52 -3.09
C LYS A 143 12.80 -19.68 -2.65
N LEU A 144 13.34 -20.75 -2.07
CA LEU A 144 12.60 -21.94 -1.64
C LEU A 144 11.68 -21.74 -0.43
N LYS A 145 11.91 -20.75 0.46
CA LYS A 145 10.99 -20.40 1.57
C LYS A 145 10.05 -19.22 1.25
N ALA A 146 10.14 -18.67 0.04
CA ALA A 146 9.33 -17.55 -0.42
C ALA A 146 8.02 -18.01 -1.09
N LYS A 147 7.90 -19.30 -1.40
CA LYS A 147 6.77 -19.85 -2.16
C LYS A 147 5.59 -20.31 -1.30
N GLU A 148 5.66 -20.17 0.03
CA GLU A 148 4.62 -20.67 0.94
C GLU A 148 3.95 -19.56 1.78
N ASN A 149 4.45 -18.32 1.78
CA ASN A 149 3.99 -17.28 2.71
C ASN A 149 3.24 -16.16 2.00
N ILE A 150 1.93 -16.32 1.78
CA ILE A 150 1.02 -15.36 1.10
C ILE A 150 1.11 -15.52 -0.43
N HIS A 151 0.75 -16.72 -0.89
CA HIS A 151 0.32 -16.87 -2.27
C HIS A 151 -0.91 -15.98 -2.46
N SER A 152 -0.79 -15.10 -3.46
CA SER A 152 -1.81 -14.27 -4.10
C SER A 152 -2.52 -13.23 -3.21
N HIS A 153 -1.87 -12.08 -3.02
CA HIS A 153 -2.52 -10.85 -2.57
C HIS A 153 -3.88 -10.62 -3.29
N TYR A 154 -3.98 -10.92 -4.59
CA TYR A 154 -5.23 -10.78 -5.36
C TYR A 154 -6.17 -12.00 -5.37
N ASP A 155 -5.73 -13.22 -5.01
CA ASP A 155 -6.62 -14.41 -4.96
C ASP A 155 -7.19 -14.63 -3.53
N LEU A 156 -7.14 -13.60 -2.67
CA LEU A 156 -7.88 -13.58 -1.40
C LEU A 156 -9.41 -13.53 -1.62
N GLY A 157 -9.82 -13.20 -2.85
CA GLY A 157 -11.20 -13.17 -3.32
C GLY A 157 -11.94 -11.88 -2.98
N ASN A 158 -12.97 -11.58 -3.75
CA ASN A 158 -13.78 -10.36 -3.61
C ASN A 158 -14.40 -10.20 -2.21
N GLU A 159 -14.79 -11.30 -1.57
CA GLU A 159 -15.38 -11.29 -0.24
C GLU A 159 -14.44 -10.70 0.81
N PHE A 160 -13.14 -11.02 0.74
CA PHE A 160 -12.15 -10.49 1.68
C PHE A 160 -12.04 -8.97 1.55
N TYR A 161 -11.91 -8.48 0.32
CA TYR A 161 -11.76 -7.06 0.03
C TYR A 161 -13.02 -6.24 0.34
N SER A 162 -14.21 -6.78 0.06
CA SER A 162 -15.48 -6.08 0.30
C SER A 162 -15.78 -5.79 1.77
N ARG A 163 -15.07 -6.43 2.70
CA ARG A 163 -15.28 -6.26 4.14
C ARG A 163 -14.66 -4.99 4.70
N TRP A 164 -13.66 -4.42 4.02
CA TRP A 164 -12.88 -3.29 4.55
C TRP A 164 -12.54 -2.21 3.52
N LEU A 165 -12.74 -2.46 2.22
CA LEU A 165 -12.74 -1.39 1.21
C LEU A 165 -14.00 -0.52 1.29
N ASP A 166 -14.09 0.46 0.41
CA ASP A 166 -15.31 1.23 0.16
C ASP A 166 -16.29 0.47 -0.75
N ASP A 167 -17.52 0.98 -0.86
CA ASP A 167 -18.61 0.37 -1.62
C ASP A 167 -18.30 0.15 -3.11
N GLU A 168 -17.38 0.94 -3.68
CA GLU A 168 -16.95 0.81 -5.07
C GLU A 168 -15.77 -0.16 -5.24
N MET A 169 -15.33 -0.84 -4.17
CA MET A 169 -14.20 -1.78 -4.19
C MET A 169 -12.91 -1.13 -4.72
N SER A 170 -12.63 0.12 -4.34
CA SER A 170 -11.48 0.86 -4.85
C SER A 170 -10.23 0.57 -4.01
N TYR A 171 -9.39 -0.36 -4.47
CA TYR A 171 -8.11 -0.64 -3.83
C TYR A 171 -6.96 0.26 -4.34
N THR A 172 -7.21 1.56 -4.33
CA THR A 172 -6.27 2.62 -4.74
C THR A 172 -6.43 3.82 -3.81
N CYS A 173 -5.51 4.77 -3.87
CA CYS A 173 -5.61 5.98 -3.04
C CYS A 173 -6.92 6.73 -3.29
N ALA A 174 -7.54 7.20 -2.20
CA ALA A 174 -8.66 8.13 -2.23
C ALA A 174 -8.16 9.59 -2.28
N TYR A 175 -9.04 10.56 -2.53
CA TYR A 175 -8.74 11.99 -2.49
C TYR A 175 -9.66 12.62 -1.45
N PHE A 176 -9.08 13.28 -0.45
CA PHE A 176 -9.81 13.85 0.69
C PHE A 176 -9.78 15.37 0.59
N PRO A 177 -10.87 16.02 0.10
CA PRO A 177 -10.93 17.47 0.01
C PRO A 177 -10.83 18.15 1.39
N ASP A 178 -11.33 17.49 2.43
CA ASP A 178 -11.31 18.00 3.81
C ASP A 178 -11.20 16.87 4.84
N SER A 179 -11.13 17.24 6.12
CA SER A 179 -11.01 16.31 7.25
C SER A 179 -12.29 15.53 7.55
N ALA A 180 -13.47 16.03 7.16
CA ALA A 180 -14.76 15.40 7.43
C ALA A 180 -15.16 14.35 6.38
N THR A 181 -14.55 14.39 5.20
CA THR A 181 -14.81 13.48 4.08
C THR A 181 -14.59 12.01 4.48
N THR A 182 -15.59 11.15 4.26
CA THR A 182 -15.47 9.70 4.50
C THR A 182 -14.64 9.00 3.43
N LEU A 183 -14.26 7.73 3.63
CA LEU A 183 -13.51 6.98 2.62
C LEU A 183 -14.30 6.82 1.31
N GLU A 184 -15.61 6.53 1.38
CA GLU A 184 -16.50 6.40 0.23
C GLU A 184 -16.53 7.71 -0.57
N GLN A 185 -16.80 8.82 0.12
CA GLN A 185 -16.80 10.15 -0.49
C GLN A 185 -15.44 10.50 -1.10
N ALA A 186 -14.36 10.12 -0.43
CA ALA A 186 -13.00 10.38 -0.90
C ALA A 186 -12.64 9.55 -2.15
N GLN A 187 -13.15 8.33 -2.28
CA GLN A 187 -12.94 7.51 -3.48
C GLN A 187 -13.71 8.08 -4.68
N LEU A 188 -14.96 8.50 -4.47
CA LEU A 188 -15.74 9.23 -5.47
C LEU A 188 -15.04 10.54 -5.88
N ALA A 189 -14.56 11.32 -4.90
CA ALA A 189 -13.84 12.56 -5.14
C ALA A 189 -12.54 12.34 -5.92
N LYS A 190 -11.82 11.21 -5.70
CA LYS A 190 -10.64 10.84 -6.49
C LYS A 190 -11.01 10.56 -7.94
N MET A 191 -12.08 9.81 -8.18
CA MET A 191 -12.53 9.50 -9.54
C MET A 191 -12.96 10.78 -10.27
N ASP A 192 -13.73 11.65 -9.61
CA ASP A 192 -14.09 12.95 -10.15
C ASP A 192 -12.87 13.83 -10.46
N HIS A 193 -11.90 13.88 -9.55
CA HIS A 193 -10.69 14.68 -9.74
C HIS A 193 -9.87 14.22 -10.95
N VAL A 194 -9.76 12.90 -11.17
CA VAL A 194 -9.14 12.34 -12.38
C VAL A 194 -9.91 12.73 -13.64
N CYS A 195 -11.24 12.63 -13.63
CA CYS A 195 -12.08 13.01 -14.78
C CYS A 195 -11.95 14.50 -15.14
N ARG A 196 -11.92 15.38 -14.12
CA ARG A 196 -11.72 16.83 -14.33
C ARG A 196 -10.35 17.15 -14.89
N LYS A 197 -9.28 16.49 -14.42
CA LYS A 197 -7.93 16.68 -14.99
C LYS A 197 -7.83 16.30 -16.46
N LEU A 198 -8.52 15.22 -16.85
CA LEU A 198 -8.62 14.76 -18.23
C LEU A 198 -9.55 15.63 -19.10
N GLU A 199 -10.32 16.55 -18.50
CA GLU A 199 -11.35 17.35 -19.18
C GLU A 199 -12.34 16.50 -19.99
N LEU A 200 -12.80 15.39 -19.40
CA LEU A 200 -13.72 14.48 -20.08
C LEU A 200 -15.02 15.17 -20.50
N LYS A 201 -15.43 14.92 -21.75
CA LYS A 201 -16.65 15.42 -22.38
C LYS A 201 -17.53 14.25 -22.81
N GLU A 202 -18.85 14.46 -22.78
CA GLU A 202 -19.82 13.46 -23.22
C GLU A 202 -19.52 12.96 -24.64
N GLY A 203 -19.64 11.64 -24.85
CA GLY A 203 -19.37 10.97 -26.12
C GLY A 203 -17.89 10.71 -26.43
N GLN A 204 -16.96 11.14 -25.58
CA GLN A 204 -15.54 10.78 -25.75
C GLN A 204 -15.27 9.30 -25.42
N ARG A 205 -14.22 8.76 -26.03
CA ARG A 205 -13.73 7.40 -25.76
C ARG A 205 -12.53 7.43 -24.83
N VAL A 206 -12.55 6.65 -23.77
CA VAL A 206 -11.49 6.57 -22.76
C VAL A 206 -10.90 5.17 -22.71
N LEU A 207 -9.57 5.09 -22.75
CA LEU A 207 -8.83 3.87 -22.48
C LEU A 207 -8.36 3.85 -21.02
N GLU A 208 -8.83 2.89 -20.25
CA GLU A 208 -8.34 2.61 -18.90
C GLU A 208 -7.47 1.34 -18.91
N THR A 209 -6.31 1.41 -18.25
CA THR A 209 -5.41 0.25 -18.09
C THR A 209 -5.18 -0.05 -16.61
N GLY A 210 -5.48 -1.29 -16.21
CA GLY A 210 -5.47 -1.71 -14.81
C GLY A 210 -6.75 -1.30 -14.07
N CYS A 211 -7.92 -1.66 -14.61
CA CYS A 211 -9.20 -1.13 -14.12
C CYS A 211 -9.69 -1.69 -12.77
N GLY A 212 -8.99 -2.68 -12.19
CA GLY A 212 -9.42 -3.36 -10.97
C GLY A 212 -10.87 -3.87 -11.09
N TRP A 213 -11.69 -3.57 -10.07
CA TRP A 213 -13.13 -3.88 -10.03
C TRP A 213 -14.02 -2.91 -10.83
N GLY A 214 -13.43 -2.06 -11.68
CA GLY A 214 -14.15 -1.23 -12.65
C GLY A 214 -14.84 0.01 -12.09
N SER A 215 -14.47 0.47 -10.88
CA SER A 215 -15.08 1.64 -10.25
C SER A 215 -14.90 2.92 -11.07
N LEU A 216 -13.68 3.18 -11.58
CA LEU A 216 -13.41 4.37 -12.38
C LEU A 216 -14.15 4.32 -13.73
N ALA A 217 -14.10 3.19 -14.45
CA ALA A 217 -14.84 3.01 -15.69
C ALA A 217 -16.34 3.30 -15.53
N ARG A 218 -16.99 2.70 -14.52
CA ARG A 218 -18.40 2.94 -14.21
C ARG A 218 -18.65 4.41 -13.84
N TYR A 219 -17.77 5.00 -13.03
CA TYR A 219 -17.89 6.40 -12.63
C TYR A 219 -17.81 7.36 -13.83
N MET A 220 -16.83 7.16 -14.73
CA MET A 220 -16.66 7.95 -15.94
C MET A 220 -17.88 7.86 -16.85
N ALA A 221 -18.35 6.66 -17.15
CA ALA A 221 -19.51 6.44 -18.02
C ALA A 221 -20.79 7.08 -17.46
N ARG A 222 -21.02 6.94 -16.15
CA ARG A 222 -22.20 7.46 -15.46
C ARG A 222 -22.22 8.98 -15.33
N ASN A 223 -21.10 9.60 -14.93
CA ASN A 223 -21.08 11.02 -14.55
C ASN A 223 -20.58 11.95 -15.66
N TYR A 224 -19.80 11.42 -16.61
CA TYR A 224 -19.21 12.20 -17.71
C TYR A 224 -19.74 11.80 -19.08
N GLY A 225 -20.53 10.73 -19.16
CA GLY A 225 -21.17 10.30 -20.39
C GLY A 225 -20.20 9.81 -21.46
N VAL A 226 -19.03 9.31 -21.05
CA VAL A 226 -18.01 8.77 -21.94
C VAL A 226 -18.19 7.28 -22.17
N GLU A 227 -17.61 6.78 -23.26
CA GLU A 227 -17.44 5.35 -23.52
C GLU A 227 -16.07 4.90 -22.98
N VAL A 228 -16.02 3.84 -22.18
CA VAL A 228 -14.79 3.36 -21.55
C VAL A 228 -14.46 1.96 -22.05
N THR A 229 -13.24 1.78 -22.54
CA THR A 229 -12.63 0.46 -22.73
C THR A 229 -11.58 0.26 -21.63
N ALA A 230 -11.79 -0.74 -20.79
CA ALA A 230 -11.02 -0.94 -19.57
C ALA A 230 -10.33 -2.31 -19.57
N TYR A 231 -9.00 -2.31 -19.56
CA TYR A 231 -8.18 -3.53 -19.59
C TYR A 231 -7.80 -3.98 -18.17
N ASN A 232 -7.88 -5.28 -17.93
CA ASN A 232 -7.34 -5.92 -16.73
C ASN A 232 -7.02 -7.40 -16.98
N ILE A 233 -6.06 -7.96 -16.25
CA ILE A 233 -5.65 -9.36 -16.38
C ILE A 233 -6.33 -10.29 -15.37
N SER A 234 -7.02 -9.74 -14.37
CA SER A 234 -7.69 -10.53 -13.33
C SER A 234 -9.11 -10.89 -13.74
N HIS A 235 -9.33 -12.18 -14.03
CA HIS A 235 -10.65 -12.72 -14.36
C HIS A 235 -11.70 -12.39 -13.29
N GLU A 236 -11.40 -12.60 -12.01
CA GLU A 236 -12.36 -12.36 -10.91
C GLU A 236 -12.79 -10.90 -10.80
N GLN A 237 -11.87 -9.96 -11.07
CA GLN A 237 -12.17 -8.54 -11.08
C GLN A 237 -13.00 -8.15 -12.31
N ILE A 238 -12.70 -8.71 -13.48
CA ILE A 238 -13.48 -8.49 -14.72
C ILE A 238 -14.90 -9.02 -14.56
N VAL A 239 -15.09 -10.22 -14.00
CA VAL A 239 -16.41 -10.80 -13.75
C VAL A 239 -17.22 -9.91 -12.80
N TYR A 240 -16.62 -9.47 -11.69
CA TYR A 240 -17.25 -8.54 -10.76
C TYR A 240 -17.63 -7.21 -11.43
N ALA A 241 -16.70 -6.64 -12.20
CA ALA A 241 -16.88 -5.36 -12.86
C ALA A 241 -18.03 -5.42 -13.89
N ASN A 242 -18.10 -6.48 -14.70
CA ASN A 242 -19.19 -6.71 -15.65
C ASN A 242 -20.54 -6.81 -14.93
N GLU A 243 -20.64 -7.61 -13.87
CA GLU A 243 -21.89 -7.77 -13.13
C GLU A 243 -22.37 -6.45 -12.51
N ARG A 244 -21.46 -5.66 -11.93
CA ARG A 244 -21.80 -4.32 -11.41
C ARG A 244 -22.23 -3.37 -12.51
N THR A 245 -21.56 -3.38 -13.66
CA THR A 245 -21.93 -2.56 -14.83
C THR A 245 -23.32 -2.91 -15.37
N ARG A 246 -23.67 -4.21 -15.41
CA ARG A 246 -25.00 -4.69 -15.79
C ARG A 246 -26.08 -4.23 -14.83
N VAL A 247 -25.85 -4.36 -13.51
CA VAL A 247 -26.79 -3.90 -12.47
C VAL A 247 -27.03 -2.39 -12.56
N GLU A 248 -26.01 -1.62 -12.96
CA GLU A 248 -26.10 -0.16 -13.11
C GLU A 248 -26.59 0.29 -14.49
N GLY A 249 -26.82 -0.64 -15.43
CA GLY A 249 -27.31 -0.33 -16.78
C GLY A 249 -26.29 0.41 -17.65
N LEU A 250 -24.99 0.17 -17.45
CA LEU A 250 -23.88 0.86 -18.13
C LEU A 250 -23.21 0.02 -19.23
N GLU A 251 -23.77 -1.14 -19.59
CA GLU A 251 -23.18 -2.10 -20.55
C GLU A 251 -22.96 -1.50 -21.94
N ASP A 252 -23.79 -0.55 -22.35
CA ASP A 252 -23.66 0.14 -23.64
C ASP A 252 -22.50 1.16 -23.67
N ARG A 253 -21.91 1.47 -22.51
CA ARG A 253 -20.87 2.50 -22.36
C ARG A 253 -19.56 1.98 -21.79
N VAL A 254 -19.55 0.83 -21.12
CA VAL A 254 -18.35 0.28 -20.50
C VAL A 254 -18.08 -1.11 -21.05
N THR A 255 -16.92 -1.28 -21.69
CA THR A 255 -16.40 -2.56 -22.13
C THR A 255 -15.19 -2.94 -21.30
N PHE A 256 -15.28 -4.05 -20.57
CA PHE A 256 -14.13 -4.64 -19.88
C PHE A 256 -13.46 -5.69 -20.75
N VAL A 257 -12.14 -5.58 -20.90
CA VAL A 257 -11.32 -6.49 -21.70
C VAL A 257 -10.37 -7.26 -20.77
N GLU A 258 -10.57 -8.57 -20.71
CA GLU A 258 -9.66 -9.49 -20.01
C GLU A 258 -8.44 -9.80 -20.90
N ASP A 259 -7.52 -8.84 -20.99
CA ASP A 259 -6.28 -8.97 -21.74
C ASP A 259 -5.20 -8.04 -21.17
N ASP A 260 -3.98 -8.24 -21.61
CA ASP A 260 -2.87 -7.36 -21.28
C ASP A 260 -3.02 -6.00 -21.98
N TYR A 261 -2.74 -4.91 -21.24
CA TYR A 261 -2.81 -3.56 -21.77
C TYR A 261 -1.94 -3.36 -23.03
N ARG A 262 -0.87 -4.13 -23.21
CA ARG A 262 0.02 -4.08 -24.39
C ARG A 262 -0.70 -4.42 -25.70
N ASN A 263 -1.84 -5.10 -25.62
CA ASN A 263 -2.69 -5.44 -26.76
C ASN A 263 -3.75 -4.38 -27.05
N ALA A 264 -3.86 -3.33 -26.22
CA ALA A 264 -4.82 -2.26 -26.44
C ALA A 264 -4.66 -1.60 -27.81
N CYS A 265 -5.78 -1.41 -28.50
CA CYS A 265 -5.85 -0.86 -29.84
C CYS A 265 -7.09 0.04 -30.02
N GLY A 266 -7.03 0.92 -31.02
CA GLY A 266 -8.09 1.88 -31.36
C GLY A 266 -7.76 3.31 -30.92
N ASP A 267 -8.62 4.25 -31.31
CA ASP A 267 -8.41 5.68 -31.07
C ASP A 267 -9.25 6.20 -29.89
N PHE A 268 -8.58 6.76 -28.89
CA PHE A 268 -9.17 7.27 -27.66
C PHE A 268 -8.88 8.75 -27.47
N ASP A 269 -9.87 9.46 -26.93
CA ASP A 269 -9.78 10.87 -26.58
C ASP A 269 -9.06 11.08 -25.23
N ALA A 270 -9.09 10.08 -24.35
CA ALA A 270 -8.35 10.11 -23.10
C ALA A 270 -7.76 8.75 -22.72
N PHE A 271 -6.67 8.80 -21.96
CA PHE A 271 -6.02 7.63 -21.35
C PHE A 271 -5.94 7.77 -19.84
N VAL A 272 -6.15 6.68 -19.10
CA VAL A 272 -5.94 6.66 -17.66
C VAL A 272 -5.36 5.34 -17.18
N SER A 273 -4.45 5.41 -16.21
CA SER A 273 -3.93 4.25 -15.50
C SER A 273 -3.74 4.58 -14.02
N ILE A 274 -4.37 3.80 -13.13
CA ILE A 274 -4.28 4.00 -11.68
C ILE A 274 -3.77 2.72 -11.02
N GLY A 275 -2.64 2.81 -10.30
CA GLY A 275 -2.09 1.71 -9.51
C GLY A 275 -1.53 0.55 -10.34
N MET A 276 -1.30 0.75 -11.65
CA MET A 276 -0.76 -0.29 -12.53
C MET A 276 0.78 -0.25 -12.61
N LEU A 277 1.38 0.94 -12.62
CA LEU A 277 2.82 1.13 -12.88
C LEU A 277 3.72 0.34 -11.92
N GLU A 278 3.27 0.19 -10.68
CA GLU A 278 3.90 -0.57 -9.60
C GLU A 278 4.14 -2.04 -9.99
N HIS A 279 3.32 -2.57 -10.91
CA HIS A 279 3.33 -3.94 -11.40
C HIS A 279 3.92 -4.10 -12.82
N VAL A 280 4.01 -3.01 -13.60
CA VAL A 280 4.56 -3.03 -14.96
C VAL A 280 6.06 -3.36 -14.95
N GLY A 281 6.77 -2.82 -13.95
CA GLY A 281 8.22 -2.92 -13.84
C GLY A 281 8.95 -1.93 -14.75
N LEU A 282 10.00 -1.31 -14.21
CA LEU A 282 10.73 -0.19 -14.85
C LEU A 282 11.13 -0.42 -16.32
N LYS A 283 11.53 -1.65 -16.68
CA LYS A 283 11.98 -1.98 -18.05
C LYS A 283 10.86 -1.91 -19.09
N ASN A 284 9.60 -1.97 -18.66
CA ASN A 284 8.42 -1.98 -19.52
C ASN A 284 7.75 -0.60 -19.59
N PHE A 285 8.27 0.43 -18.92
CA PHE A 285 7.73 1.79 -19.00
C PHE A 285 7.72 2.35 -20.42
N PRO A 286 8.79 2.17 -21.24
CA PRO A 286 8.72 2.54 -22.65
C PRO A 286 7.62 1.80 -23.42
N VAL A 287 7.35 0.53 -23.12
CA VAL A 287 6.29 -0.26 -23.77
C VAL A 287 4.91 0.31 -23.44
N LEU A 288 4.70 0.76 -22.20
CA LEU A 288 3.50 1.50 -21.83
C LEU A 288 3.39 2.82 -22.61
N GLY A 289 4.47 3.59 -22.69
CA GLY A 289 4.53 4.82 -23.48
C GLY A 289 4.10 4.61 -24.94
N HIS A 290 4.66 3.61 -25.61
CA HIS A 290 4.28 3.26 -27.00
C HIS A 290 2.84 2.78 -27.13
N THR A 291 2.30 2.15 -26.08
CA THR A 291 0.89 1.74 -26.08
C THR A 291 -0.04 2.95 -26.01
N ILE A 292 0.30 3.92 -25.16
CA ILE A 292 -0.45 5.18 -25.08
C ILE A 292 -0.30 5.96 -26.39
N ASP A 293 0.91 6.04 -26.93
CA ASP A 293 1.22 6.74 -28.18
C ASP A 293 0.40 6.21 -29.37
N ARG A 294 0.24 4.89 -29.51
CA ARG A 294 -0.55 4.34 -30.62
C ARG A 294 -2.07 4.52 -30.46
N THR A 295 -2.56 4.75 -29.24
CA THR A 295 -4.00 4.73 -28.92
C THR A 295 -4.58 6.10 -28.61
N LEU A 296 -3.76 7.07 -28.18
CA LEU A 296 -4.20 8.41 -27.82
C LEU A 296 -4.22 9.32 -29.06
N LYS A 297 -5.37 9.93 -29.34
CA LYS A 297 -5.54 10.91 -30.43
C LYS A 297 -4.65 12.15 -30.23
N GLU A 298 -4.41 12.90 -31.30
CA GLU A 298 -3.58 14.13 -31.29
C GLU A 298 -4.01 15.18 -30.25
N GLY A 299 -5.32 15.38 -30.06
CA GLY A 299 -5.87 16.28 -29.03
C GLY A 299 -6.20 15.58 -27.70
N GLY A 300 -5.75 14.34 -27.52
CA GLY A 300 -6.09 13.53 -26.35
C GLY A 300 -5.20 13.81 -25.15
N ARG A 301 -5.72 13.51 -23.96
CA ARG A 301 -4.99 13.68 -22.69
C ARG A 301 -4.89 12.39 -21.92
N GLY A 302 -3.80 12.22 -21.20
CA GLY A 302 -3.54 11.04 -20.40
C GLY A 302 -3.20 11.35 -18.95
N LEU A 303 -3.54 10.44 -18.05
CA LEU A 303 -3.16 10.53 -16.64
C LEU A 303 -2.61 9.19 -16.13
N VAL A 304 -1.41 9.24 -15.54
CA VAL A 304 -0.81 8.11 -14.81
C VAL A 304 -0.83 8.43 -13.32
N HIS A 305 -1.48 7.58 -12.52
CA HIS A 305 -1.55 7.67 -11.07
C HIS A 305 -0.80 6.48 -10.46
N SER A 306 0.30 6.73 -9.76
CA SER A 306 1.14 5.64 -9.23
C SER A 306 1.86 6.02 -7.94
N ILE A 307 2.03 5.03 -7.06
CA ILE A 307 2.93 5.12 -5.90
C ILE A 307 4.34 5.32 -6.42
N GLY A 308 5.04 6.30 -5.84
CA GLY A 308 6.41 6.62 -6.20
C GLY A 308 7.30 6.85 -4.98
N ARG A 309 8.51 7.33 -5.26
CA ARG A 309 9.49 7.77 -4.26
C ARG A 309 10.25 8.99 -4.75
N SER A 310 10.86 9.73 -3.84
CA SER A 310 11.63 10.94 -4.20
C SER A 310 13.00 10.65 -4.82
N TRP A 311 13.55 9.44 -4.62
CA TRP A 311 14.82 8.99 -5.21
C TRP A 311 14.75 7.51 -5.55
N SER A 312 15.47 7.05 -6.57
CA SER A 312 15.49 5.64 -6.94
C SER A 312 16.17 4.78 -5.86
N GLU A 313 15.55 3.66 -5.49
CA GLU A 313 16.06 2.70 -4.52
C GLU A 313 15.40 1.34 -4.77
N SER A 314 15.98 0.24 -4.28
CA SER A 314 15.34 -1.09 -4.35
C SER A 314 14.08 -1.13 -3.47
N LEU A 315 13.18 -2.09 -3.73
CA LEU A 315 12.02 -2.32 -2.86
C LEU A 315 12.49 -2.88 -1.49
N ASN A 316 11.68 -2.68 -0.45
CA ASN A 316 11.94 -3.32 0.84
C ASN A 316 11.84 -4.86 0.68
N PRO A 317 12.84 -5.64 1.12
CA PRO A 317 12.84 -7.09 0.92
C PRO A 317 11.67 -7.84 1.56
N TRP A 318 11.13 -7.35 2.69
CA TRP A 318 9.98 -7.98 3.33
C TRP A 318 8.70 -7.75 2.53
N ILE A 319 8.50 -6.53 2.03
CA ILE A 319 7.38 -6.18 1.16
C ILE A 319 7.47 -6.94 -0.17
N GLU A 320 8.65 -6.95 -0.80
CA GLU A 320 8.90 -7.71 -2.04
C GLU A 320 8.61 -9.20 -1.85
N ARG A 321 8.96 -9.76 -0.69
CA ARG A 321 8.77 -11.19 -0.43
C ARG A 321 7.33 -11.57 -0.10
N ASN A 322 6.66 -10.79 0.74
CA ASN A 322 5.42 -11.22 1.40
C ASN A 322 4.17 -10.53 0.87
N ILE A 323 4.30 -9.37 0.21
CA ILE A 323 3.15 -8.57 -0.22
C ILE A 323 3.16 -8.35 -1.74
N PHE A 324 4.27 -7.88 -2.32
CA PHE A 324 4.39 -7.52 -3.73
C PHE A 324 5.60 -8.16 -4.43
N PRO A 325 5.57 -9.49 -4.70
CA PRO A 325 6.61 -10.16 -5.47
C PRO A 325 6.76 -9.57 -6.88
N GLY A 326 7.95 -9.06 -7.20
CA GLY A 326 8.26 -8.48 -8.51
C GLY A 326 7.78 -7.03 -8.70
N GLY A 327 7.14 -6.43 -7.70
CA GLY A 327 6.73 -5.02 -7.74
C GLY A 327 7.93 -4.07 -7.72
N SER A 328 7.77 -2.89 -8.30
CA SER A 328 8.75 -1.82 -8.22
C SER A 328 8.08 -0.48 -7.98
N VAL A 329 8.52 0.26 -6.96
CA VAL A 329 8.07 1.65 -6.74
C VAL A 329 9.06 2.58 -7.47
N PRO A 330 8.67 3.28 -8.55
CA PRO A 330 9.57 4.14 -9.31
C PRO A 330 9.83 5.50 -8.62
N SER A 331 10.95 6.16 -8.94
CA SER A 331 11.06 7.59 -8.69
C SER A 331 10.32 8.40 -9.76
N LEU A 332 10.01 9.68 -9.51
CA LEU A 332 9.40 10.54 -10.53
C LEU A 332 10.24 10.61 -11.81
N ALA A 333 11.57 10.66 -11.68
CA ALA A 333 12.48 10.64 -12.83
C ALA A 333 12.37 9.33 -13.64
N GLN A 334 12.10 8.19 -13.00
CA GLN A 334 11.89 6.92 -13.70
C GLN A 334 10.50 6.87 -14.35
N ILE A 335 9.48 7.48 -13.73
CA ILE A 335 8.13 7.57 -14.34
C ILE A 335 8.19 8.31 -15.69
N MET A 336 9.13 9.27 -15.86
CA MET A 336 9.34 9.97 -17.13
C MET A 336 9.70 9.04 -18.30
N ASP A 337 10.22 7.84 -18.05
CA ASP A 337 10.50 6.83 -19.09
C ASP A 337 9.22 6.35 -19.81
N VAL A 338 8.03 6.63 -19.27
CA VAL A 338 6.74 6.42 -19.96
C VAL A 338 6.48 7.49 -21.02
N PHE A 339 6.95 8.72 -20.81
CA PHE A 339 6.54 9.90 -21.58
C PHE A 339 7.61 10.38 -22.55
N GLU A 340 8.86 10.53 -22.08
CA GLU A 340 9.96 11.13 -22.86
C GLU A 340 10.26 10.37 -24.16
N PRO A 341 10.29 9.02 -24.21
CA PRO A 341 10.66 8.29 -25.42
C PRO A 341 9.68 8.46 -26.58
N VAL A 342 8.43 8.82 -26.29
CA VAL A 342 7.34 8.99 -27.28
C VAL A 342 6.92 10.46 -27.43
N GLY A 343 7.65 11.39 -26.81
CA GLY A 343 7.43 12.83 -27.00
C GLY A 343 6.16 13.39 -26.36
N PHE A 344 5.65 12.77 -25.30
CA PHE A 344 4.57 13.37 -24.51
C PHE A 344 5.08 14.53 -23.65
N SER A 345 4.29 15.61 -23.57
CA SER A 345 4.52 16.71 -22.66
C SER A 345 3.77 16.48 -21.35
N VAL A 346 4.51 16.48 -20.23
CA VAL A 346 3.91 16.49 -18.90
C VAL A 346 3.35 17.88 -18.61
N LEU A 347 2.05 17.95 -18.32
CA LEU A 347 1.30 19.18 -18.06
C LEU A 347 1.24 19.51 -16.56
N ASP A 348 1.14 18.48 -15.72
CA ASP A 348 1.02 18.63 -14.27
C ASP A 348 1.57 17.38 -13.55
N VAL A 349 2.16 17.60 -12.38
CA VAL A 349 2.51 16.54 -11.43
C VAL A 349 1.96 16.94 -10.06
N GLU A 350 0.93 16.23 -9.60
CA GLU A 350 0.38 16.43 -8.27
C GLU A 350 0.81 15.30 -7.34
N ASN A 351 1.27 15.65 -6.15
CA ASN A 351 1.68 14.69 -5.14
C ASN A 351 0.63 14.56 -4.02
N LEU A 352 -0.04 13.41 -3.99
CA LEU A 352 -1.14 13.10 -3.10
C LEU A 352 -0.71 12.21 -1.91
N ARG A 353 0.58 12.19 -1.57
CA ARG A 353 1.17 11.37 -0.49
C ARG A 353 0.34 11.28 0.79
N LEU A 354 -0.14 12.42 1.30
CA LEU A 354 -0.89 12.46 2.56
C LEU A 354 -2.31 11.89 2.44
N HIS A 355 -2.90 11.92 1.24
CA HIS A 355 -4.18 11.25 1.00
C HIS A 355 -4.01 9.74 1.10
N TYR A 356 -2.93 9.18 0.57
CA TYR A 356 -2.69 7.73 0.68
C TYR A 356 -2.37 7.32 2.13
N ALA A 357 -1.62 8.13 2.86
CA ALA A 357 -1.43 7.90 4.30
C ALA A 357 -2.77 7.75 5.03
N ARG A 358 -3.73 8.63 4.73
CA ARG A 358 -5.09 8.58 5.28
C ARG A 358 -5.89 7.39 4.76
N THR A 359 -5.88 7.11 3.45
CA THR A 359 -6.54 5.92 2.87
C THR A 359 -6.09 4.63 3.56
N CYS A 360 -4.78 4.42 3.72
CA CYS A 360 -4.25 3.25 4.41
C CYS A 360 -4.68 3.18 5.89
N ARG A 361 -4.82 4.33 6.55
CA ARG A 361 -5.33 4.39 7.93
C ARG A 361 -6.80 4.02 8.02
N GLU A 362 -7.63 4.52 7.11
CA GLU A 362 -9.06 4.16 7.03
C GLU A 362 -9.22 2.65 6.75
N TRP A 363 -8.44 2.10 5.81
CA TRP A 363 -8.41 0.66 5.56
C TRP A 363 -7.98 -0.14 6.76
N TRP A 364 -6.94 0.31 7.49
CA TRP A 364 -6.51 -0.36 8.71
C TRP A 364 -7.62 -0.38 9.78
N LEU A 365 -8.28 0.76 10.03
CA LEU A 365 -9.38 0.85 10.99
C LEU A 365 -10.55 -0.07 10.62
N ARG A 366 -10.92 -0.13 9.34
CA ARG A 366 -11.98 -1.03 8.86
C ARG A 366 -11.55 -2.49 8.96
N PHE A 367 -10.31 -2.81 8.59
CA PHE A 367 -9.77 -4.15 8.71
C PHE A 367 -9.78 -4.65 10.15
N GLU A 368 -9.44 -3.80 11.13
CA GLU A 368 -9.54 -4.15 12.55
C GLU A 368 -10.95 -4.58 12.97
N SER A 369 -12.01 -3.95 12.41
CA SER A 369 -13.40 -4.33 12.74
C SER A 369 -13.80 -5.72 12.24
N VAL A 370 -13.04 -6.30 11.30
CA VAL A 370 -13.29 -7.63 10.70
C VAL A 370 -12.13 -8.61 10.92
N ALA A 371 -11.16 -8.24 11.78
CA ALA A 371 -9.94 -9.02 11.98
C ALA A 371 -10.22 -10.40 12.58
N ASP A 372 -11.13 -10.50 13.54
CA ASP A 372 -11.48 -11.77 14.20
C ASP A 372 -12.14 -12.76 13.22
N GLU A 373 -13.05 -12.27 12.37
CA GLU A 373 -13.67 -13.06 11.29
C GLU A 373 -12.62 -13.50 10.27
N THR A 374 -11.69 -12.61 9.93
CA THR A 374 -10.58 -12.90 9.01
C THR A 374 -9.65 -13.97 9.58
N ALA A 375 -9.32 -13.90 10.88
CA ALA A 375 -8.48 -14.88 11.57
C ALA A 375 -9.12 -16.28 11.55
N ALA A 376 -10.45 -16.37 11.66
CA ALA A 376 -11.16 -17.64 11.57
C ALA A 376 -11.05 -18.29 10.17
N LYS A 377 -10.92 -17.49 9.11
CA LYS A 377 -10.81 -17.96 7.71
C LYS A 377 -9.36 -18.25 7.27
N PHE A 378 -8.39 -17.41 7.66
CA PHE A 378 -7.02 -17.46 7.14
C PHE A 378 -5.94 -17.78 8.18
N ASP A 379 -6.20 -17.53 9.47
CA ASP A 379 -5.28 -17.55 10.63
C ASP A 379 -4.78 -16.19 11.16
N GLU A 380 -4.24 -16.25 12.38
CA GLU A 380 -3.71 -15.14 13.14
C GLU A 380 -2.42 -14.53 12.58
N ASN A 381 -1.59 -15.34 11.90
CA ASN A 381 -0.37 -14.83 11.27
C ASN A 381 -0.73 -13.96 10.07
N PHE A 382 -1.70 -14.40 9.27
CA PHE A 382 -2.24 -13.64 8.14
C PHE A 382 -2.76 -12.28 8.61
N VAL A 383 -3.60 -12.26 9.65
CA VAL A 383 -4.14 -11.01 10.20
C VAL A 383 -3.02 -10.08 10.66
N ARG A 384 -2.03 -10.57 11.42
CA ARG A 384 -0.88 -9.73 11.83
C ARG A 384 -0.07 -9.23 10.64
N ALA A 385 0.15 -10.05 9.62
CA ALA A 385 0.82 -9.60 8.40
C ALA A 385 0.05 -8.47 7.71
N TRP A 386 -1.27 -8.59 7.60
CA TRP A 386 -2.13 -7.58 6.97
C TRP A 386 -2.19 -6.28 7.79
N ARG A 387 -2.29 -6.39 9.12
CA ARG A 387 -2.20 -5.25 10.05
C ARG A 387 -0.90 -4.47 9.85
N LEU A 388 0.22 -5.19 9.86
CA LEU A 388 1.55 -4.58 9.69
C LEU A 388 1.69 -3.95 8.31
N TYR A 389 1.15 -4.58 7.27
CA TYR A 389 1.19 -4.06 5.92
C TYR A 389 0.43 -2.74 5.77
N LEU A 390 -0.84 -2.66 6.24
CA LEU A 390 -1.64 -1.43 6.14
C LEU A 390 -1.06 -0.30 7.02
N ALA A 391 -0.70 -0.61 8.27
CA ALA A 391 -0.10 0.36 9.18
C ALA A 391 1.27 0.85 8.69
N GLY A 392 2.11 -0.08 8.22
CA GLY A 392 3.42 0.21 7.64
C GLY A 392 3.34 1.05 6.37
N SER A 393 2.34 0.79 5.51
CA SER A 393 2.09 1.61 4.32
C SER A 393 1.70 3.03 4.70
N SER A 394 0.77 3.21 5.66
CA SER A 394 0.40 4.53 6.17
C SER A 394 1.61 5.28 6.73
N ALA A 395 2.42 4.63 7.58
CA ALA A 395 3.63 5.20 8.14
C ALA A 395 4.66 5.58 7.07
N ALA A 396 4.85 4.75 6.04
CA ALA A 396 5.80 5.01 4.95
C ALA A 396 5.42 6.26 4.12
N PHE A 397 4.12 6.48 3.88
CA PHE A 397 3.64 7.74 3.27
C PHE A 397 3.82 8.92 4.21
N LEU A 398 3.48 8.81 5.51
CA LEU A 398 3.65 9.88 6.49
C LEU A 398 5.12 10.34 6.59
N MET A 399 6.05 9.38 6.57
CA MET A 399 7.49 9.63 6.66
C MET A 399 8.14 10.10 5.35
N GLY A 400 7.38 10.10 4.24
CA GLY A 400 7.86 10.50 2.93
C GLY A 400 8.80 9.49 2.26
N ASN A 401 8.84 8.25 2.75
CA ASN A 401 9.53 7.15 2.10
C ASN A 401 8.81 6.77 0.80
N LEU A 402 7.48 6.80 0.84
CA LEU A 402 6.61 6.67 -0.33
C LEU A 402 5.95 8.01 -0.65
N GLN A 403 5.64 8.19 -1.93
CA GLN A 403 4.96 9.32 -2.54
C GLN A 403 3.81 8.78 -3.38
N LEU A 404 2.90 9.65 -3.80
CA LEU A 404 1.84 9.27 -4.73
C LEU A 404 1.71 10.35 -5.79
N PHE A 405 1.94 10.02 -7.06
CA PHE A 405 1.92 10.99 -8.13
C PHE A 405 0.74 10.76 -9.06
N GLN A 406 0.02 11.83 -9.38
CA GLN A 406 -0.76 11.93 -10.61
C GLN A 406 0.04 12.75 -11.61
N VAL A 407 0.42 12.14 -12.73
CA VAL A 407 1.12 12.80 -13.83
C VAL A 407 0.14 12.97 -14.99
N LEU A 408 -0.27 14.21 -15.25
CA LEU A 408 -1.10 14.58 -16.39
C LEU A 408 -0.20 14.90 -17.57
N PHE A 409 -0.54 14.39 -18.74
CA PHE A 409 0.23 14.60 -19.96
C PHE A 409 -0.66 14.71 -21.20
N ALA A 410 -0.11 15.26 -22.26
CA ALA A 410 -0.72 15.34 -23.59
C ALA A 410 0.37 15.29 -24.66
N ARG A 411 -0.04 15.31 -25.93
CA ARG A 411 0.89 15.47 -27.05
C ARG A 411 1.62 16.81 -26.95
N ALA A 412 2.90 16.86 -27.32
CA ALA A 412 3.73 18.05 -27.11
C ALA A 412 3.26 19.31 -27.88
N ASN A 413 2.47 19.12 -28.93
CA ASN A 413 1.88 20.14 -29.78
C ASN A 413 0.40 20.47 -29.45
N ASP A 414 -0.17 19.90 -28.38
CA ASP A 414 -1.53 20.21 -27.95
C ASP A 414 -1.61 21.61 -27.34
N ASN A 415 -2.04 22.58 -28.15
CA ASN A 415 -2.26 23.97 -27.73
C ASN A 415 -3.68 24.21 -27.19
N THR A 416 -4.49 23.17 -26.98
CA THR A 416 -5.84 23.28 -26.41
C THR A 416 -5.86 23.16 -24.89
N VAL A 417 -4.70 22.94 -24.26
CA VAL A 417 -4.54 22.90 -22.80
C VAL A 417 -4.89 24.27 -22.19
N PRO A 418 -5.79 24.33 -21.18
CA PRO A 418 -6.10 25.57 -20.49
C PRO A 418 -4.87 26.23 -19.88
N LEU A 419 -4.84 27.56 -19.96
CA LEU A 419 -3.74 28.36 -19.39
C LEU A 419 -3.61 28.22 -17.87
N THR A 420 -4.70 27.91 -17.17
CA THR A 420 -4.72 27.76 -15.71
C THR A 420 -5.30 26.42 -15.30
N ARG A 421 -4.93 25.95 -14.10
CA ARG A 421 -5.38 24.67 -13.54
C ARG A 421 -6.72 24.77 -12.79
N ASP A 422 -7.42 25.91 -12.87
CA ASP A 422 -8.66 26.14 -12.13
C ASP A 422 -9.73 25.09 -12.43
N TYR A 423 -9.80 24.63 -13.68
CA TYR A 423 -10.74 23.59 -14.10
C TYR A 423 -10.54 22.27 -13.33
N MET A 424 -9.32 21.99 -12.83
CA MET A 424 -9.00 20.79 -12.04
C MET A 424 -9.52 20.85 -10.61
N TYR A 425 -9.94 22.03 -10.11
CA TYR A 425 -10.34 22.22 -8.71
C TYR A 425 -11.75 22.78 -8.54
N ARG A 426 -12.34 23.38 -9.59
CA ARG A 426 -13.75 23.75 -9.58
C ARG A 426 -14.60 22.48 -9.60
N THR A 427 -15.49 22.33 -8.62
CA THR A 427 -16.55 21.33 -8.65
C THR A 427 -17.48 21.64 -9.82
N ARG A 428 -17.94 20.61 -10.53
CA ARG A 428 -19.03 20.78 -11.50
C ARG A 428 -20.21 21.32 -10.70
N ALA A 429 -20.64 22.55 -10.99
CA ALA A 429 -21.85 23.09 -10.38
C ALA A 429 -23.00 22.12 -10.71
N ASP A 430 -23.80 21.75 -9.71
CA ASP A 430 -24.98 20.91 -9.89
C ASP A 430 -25.88 21.54 -10.98
N GLY A 431 -25.82 21.02 -12.20
CA GLY A 431 -26.83 21.17 -13.25
C GLY A 431 -27.37 22.58 -13.56
N GLY A 432 -26.60 23.65 -13.38
CA GLY A 432 -27.03 25.01 -13.69
C GLY A 432 -26.28 25.58 -14.90
N SER A 433 -26.97 25.71 -16.03
CA SER A 433 -26.58 26.39 -17.28
C SER A 433 -25.41 27.39 -17.15
N ALA A 434 -24.26 27.03 -17.69
CA ALA A 434 -23.18 27.98 -17.97
C ALA A 434 -23.50 28.73 -19.27
N ASP A 435 -24.39 29.71 -19.16
CA ASP A 435 -24.48 30.79 -20.14
C ASP A 435 -24.07 32.09 -19.45
N SER A 436 -23.31 32.91 -20.18
CA SER A 436 -22.78 34.24 -19.84
C SER A 436 -21.52 34.29 -18.97
N MET A 437 -20.35 34.29 -19.63
CA MET A 437 -19.32 35.31 -19.38
C MET A 437 -18.54 35.59 -20.68
N THR A 438 -19.18 36.33 -21.57
CA THR A 438 -18.50 37.30 -22.44
C THR A 438 -19.01 38.67 -22.05
N GLY A 439 -18.12 39.48 -21.47
CA GLY A 439 -18.33 40.88 -21.12
C GLY A 439 -16.98 41.54 -20.98
#